data_AF-A0A368YB75-F1
#
_entry.id   AF-A0A368YB75-F1
#
_cell.length_a   1.000
_cell.length_b   1.000
_cell.length_c   1.000
_cell.angle_alpha   90.00
_cell.angle_beta   90.00
_cell.angle_gamma   90.00
#
_symmetry.space_group_name_H-M   'P 1'
#
loop_
_entity.id
_entity.type
_entity.pdbx_description
1 polymer ?
#
loop_
_entity_poly.entity_id
_entity_poly.type
_entity_poly.pdbx_seq_one_letter_code
_entity_poly.pdbx_strand_id
1 'polypeptide(L)' 'MRKFIEKIIYVVFTILIFIVFWKITGKVWEEFVPLNYKTNLIGLIFVSPIIIILSFVLSSLTFHFIRKSD' A
#
# COMPACT_ATOMS: atom_id res chain seq x y z
N MET A 1 -6.12 -16.70 -20.30
CA MET A 1 -7.08 -15.69 -19.78
C MET A 1 -7.22 -15.72 -18.25
N ARG A 2 -7.55 -16.85 -17.60
CA ARG A 2 -7.70 -16.92 -16.12
C ARG A 2 -6.51 -16.36 -15.32
N LYS A 3 -5.28 -16.82 -15.61
CA LYS A 3 -4.05 -16.31 -14.94
C LYS A 3 -3.78 -14.82 -15.16
N PHE A 4 -4.23 -14.27 -16.29
CA PHE A 4 -4.06 -12.83 -16.58
C PHE A 4 -5.05 -11.99 -15.76
N ILE A 5 -6.29 -12.46 -15.66
CA ILE A 5 -7.34 -11.86 -14.82
C ILE A 5 -6.92 -11.88 -13.35
N GLU A 6 -6.42 -13.01 -12.84
CA GLU A 6 -5.88 -13.11 -11.47
C GLU A 6 -4.80 -12.07 -11.18
N LYS A 7 -3.88 -11.87 -12.13
CA LYS A 7 -2.80 -10.88 -11.99
C LYS A 7 -3.32 -9.44 -11.99
N ILE A 8 -4.35 -9.14 -12.79
CA ILE A 8 -5.01 -7.83 -12.77
C ILE A 8 -5.70 -7.59 -11.44
N ILE A 9 -6.48 -8.55 -10.95
CA ILE A 9 -7.19 -8.43 -9.67
C ILE A 9 -6.18 -8.23 -8.53
N TYR A 10 -5.06 -8.96 -8.54
CA TYR A 10 -3.97 -8.77 -7.58
C TYR A 10 -3.43 -7.34 -7.58
N VAL A 11 -3.14 -6.78 -8.76
CA VAL A 11 -2.62 -5.41 -8.88
C VAL A 11 -3.66 -4.39 -8.42
N VAL A 12 -4.91 -4.51 -8.84
CA VAL A 12 -6.01 -3.62 -8.43
C VAL A 12 -6.17 -3.65 -6.91
N PHE A 13 -6.19 -4.84 -6.32
CA PHE A 13 -6.31 -5.00 -4.87
C PHE A 13 -5.12 -4.37 -4.12
N THR A 14 -3.90 -4.58 -4.62
CA THR A 14 -2.69 -3.97 -4.05
C THR A 14 -2.75 -2.44 -4.09
N ILE A 15 -3.25 -1.86 -5.20
CA ILE A 15 -3.44 -0.41 -5.33
C ILE A 15 -4.48 0.10 -4.33
N LEU A 16 -5.58 -0.62 -4.12
CA LEU A 16 -6.59 -0.24 -3.13
C LEU A 16 -6.02 -0.22 -1.71
N ILE A 17 -5.24 -1.23 -1.32
CA ILE A 17 -4.54 -1.26 -0.03
C ILE A 17 -3.59 -0.06 0.10
N PHE A 18 -2.82 0.20 -0.96
CA PHE A 18 -1.90 1.34 -1.00
C PHE A 18 -2.63 2.66 -0.78
N ILE A 19 -3.75 2.90 -1.47
CA ILE A 19 -4.55 4.13 -1.32
C ILE A 19 -5.02 4.30 0.12
N VAL A 20 -5.51 3.22 0.76
CA VAL A 20 -5.97 3.25 2.14
C VAL A 20 -4.82 3.60 3.09
N PHE A 21 -3.69 2.90 3.00
CA PHE A 21 -2.52 3.19 3.82
C PHE A 21 -1.96 4.58 3.58
N TRP A 22 -1.88 5.03 2.33
CA TRP A 22 -1.43 6.36 1.99
C TRP A 22 -2.30 7.44 2.65
N LYS A 23 -3.62 7.27 2.62
CA LYS A 23 -4.56 8.21 3.23
C LYS A 23 -4.47 8.23 4.75
N ILE A 24 -4.31 7.06 5.38
CA ILE A 24 -4.12 6.95 6.83
C ILE A 24 -2.81 7.63 7.23
N THR A 25 -1.71 7.29 6.55
CA THR A 25 -0.41 7.88 6.84
C THR A 25 -0.39 9.36 6.57
N GLY A 26 -1.06 9.86 5.52
CA GLY A 26 -1.20 11.29 5.27
C GLY A 26 -1.86 12.05 6.42
N LYS A 27 -2.97 11.51 6.97
CA LYS A 27 -3.62 12.10 8.14
C LYS A 27 -2.73 12.13 9.38
N VAL A 28 -2.06 11.01 9.67
CA VAL A 28 -1.10 10.92 10.79
C VAL A 28 0.07 11.87 10.55
N TRP A 29 0.55 11.98 9.31
CA TRP A 29 1.66 12.85 8.96
C TRP A 29 1.33 14.32 9.20
N GLU A 30 0.16 14.78 8.75
CA GLU A 30 -0.29 16.17 8.95
C GLU A 30 -0.49 16.51 10.43
N GLU A 31 -0.88 15.55 11.26
CA GLU A 31 -1.11 15.76 12.69
C GLU A 31 0.18 15.75 13.53
N PHE A 32 1.15 14.90 13.18
CA PHE A 32 2.34 14.66 14.00
C PHE A 32 3.63 15.25 13.40
N VAL A 33 3.68 15.56 12.12
CA VAL A 33 4.89 16.00 11.43
C VAL A 33 4.73 17.43 10.90
N PRO A 34 5.65 18.35 11.26
CA PRO A 34 5.60 19.72 10.75
C PRO A 34 5.65 19.73 9.22
N LEU A 35 4.72 20.45 8.59
CA LEU A 35 4.64 20.62 7.13
C LEU A 35 5.78 21.53 6.64
N ASN A 36 6.95 20.94 6.42
CA ASN A 36 8.09 21.63 5.80
C ASN A 36 8.71 20.76 4.70
N TYR A 37 9.54 21.37 3.86
CA TYR A 37 10.09 20.68 2.70
C TYR A 37 10.97 19.47 3.07
N LYS A 38 11.69 19.53 4.22
CA LYS A 38 12.59 18.45 4.65
C LYS A 38 11.80 17.22 5.08
N THR A 39 10.78 17.41 5.92
CA THR A 39 9.90 16.33 6.37
C THR A 39 9.13 15.74 5.19
N ASN A 40 8.58 16.57 4.30
CA ASN A 40 7.85 16.07 3.13
C ASN A 40 8.74 15.22 2.20
N LEU A 41 10.03 15.58 2.05
CA LEU A 41 10.99 14.74 1.33
C LEU A 41 11.23 13.40 2.03
N ILE A 42 11.26 13.36 3.36
CA ILE A 42 11.35 12.10 4.12
C ILE A 42 10.10 11.25 3.90
N GLY A 43 8.91 11.87 3.93
CA GLY A 43 7.65 11.21 3.62
C GLY A 43 7.67 10.58 2.22
N LEU A 44 8.16 11.31 1.23
CA LEU A 44 8.23 10.81 -0.15
C LEU A 44 9.29 9.72 -0.32
N ILE A 45 10.50 9.90 0.21
CA ILE A 45 11.65 9.02 -0.05
C ILE A 45 11.62 7.75 0.80
N PHE A 46 11.16 7.84 2.06
CA PHE A 46 11.21 6.72 2.99
C PHE A 46 9.83 6.14 3.31
N VAL A 47 8.84 7.01 3.55
CA VAL A 47 7.51 6.53 3.96
C VAL A 47 6.76 5.92 2.78
N SER A 48 6.86 6.51 1.58
CA SER A 48 6.18 5.96 0.40
C SER A 48 6.66 4.56 0.02
N PRO A 49 7.97 4.23 -0.04
CA PRO A 49 8.39 2.86 -0.33
C PRO A 49 7.97 1.85 0.75
N ILE A 50 7.97 2.26 2.03
CA ILE A 50 7.51 1.40 3.13
C ILE A 50 6.03 1.04 2.93
N ILE A 51 5.18 2.03 2.62
CA ILE A 51 3.75 1.80 2.37
C ILE A 51 3.55 0.89 1.15
N ILE A 52 4.32 1.09 0.08
CA ILE A 52 4.27 0.23 -1.11
C ILE A 52 4.58 -1.22 -0.72
N ILE A 53 5.71 -1.46 -0.03
CA ILE A 53 6.11 -2.81 0.38
C ILE A 53 5.02 -3.44 1.25
N LEU A 54 4.51 -2.72 2.25
CA LEU A 54 3.42 -3.21 3.11
C LEU A 54 2.18 -3.57 2.31
N SER A 55 1.82 -2.77 1.30
CA SER A 55 0.66 -3.03 0.45
C SER A 55 0.82 -4.32 -0.36
N PHE A 56 2.01 -4.57 -0.90
CA PHE A 56 2.32 -5.82 -1.60
C PHE A 56 2.32 -7.03 -0.67
N VAL A 57 2.91 -6.90 0.53
CA VAL A 57 2.92 -7.98 1.53
C VAL A 57 1.50 -8.34 1.94
N LEU A 58 0.67 -7.34 2.25
CA LEU A 58 -0.71 -7.56 2.70
C LEU A 58 -1.58 -8.15 1.60
N SER A 59 -1.41 -7.68 0.36
CA SER A 59 -2.08 -8.24 -0.82
C SER A 59 -1.69 -9.69 -1.04
N SER A 60 -0.38 -10.01 -1.00
CA SER A 60 0.14 -11.37 -1.14
C SER A 60 -0.42 -12.30 -0.07
N LEU A 61 -0.44 -11.88 1.19
CA LEU A 61 -1.03 -12.64 2.29
C LEU A 61 -2.52 -12.90 2.05
N THR A 62 -3.28 -11.87 1.68
CA THR A 62 -4.72 -11.97 1.42
C THR A 62 -5.02 -13.00 0.32
N PHE A 63 -4.32 -12.92 -0.80
CA PHE A 63 -4.46 -13.88 -1.90
C PHE A 63 -4.00 -15.29 -1.51
N HIS A 64 -2.95 -15.41 -0.70
CA HIS A 64 -2.50 -16.71 -0.17
C HIS A 64 -3.58 -17.37 0.70
N PHE A 65 -4.23 -16.61 1.58
CA PHE A 65 -5.32 -17.11 2.41
C PHE A 65 -6.55 -17.50 1.59
N ILE A 66 -7.00 -16.64 0.66
CA ILE A 66 -8.16 -16.93 -0.21
C ILE A 66 -7.93 -18.22 -1.00
N ARG A 67 -6.73 -18.41 -1.55
CA ARG A 67 -6.40 -19.60 -2.34
C ARG A 67 -6.24 -20.89 -1.52
N LYS A 68 -6.07 -20.76 -0.20
CA LYS A 68 -5.99 -21.88 0.75
C LYS A 68 -7.36 -22.25 1.32
N SER A 69 -8.34 -21.35 1.27
CA SER A 69 -9.72 -21.60 1.71
C SER A 69 -10.61 -22.23 0.65
N ASP A 70 -10.16 -22.27 -0.61
CA ASP A 70 -10.77 -23.02 -1.72
C ASP A 70 -10.15 -24.43 -1.84
#